data_AF-A0A557SXL7-F1
#
_entry.id   AF-A0A557SXL7-F1
#
_cell.length_a   1.000
_cell.length_b   1.000
_cell.length_c   1.000
_cell.angle_alpha   90.00
_cell.angle_beta   90.00
_cell.angle_gamma   90.00
#
_symmetry.space_group_name_H-M   'P 1'
#
loop_
_entity.id
_entity.type
_entity.pdbx_description
1 polymer ?
#
loop_
_entity_poly.entity_id
_entity_poly.type
_entity_poly.pdbx_seq_one_letter_code
_entity_poly.pdbx_strand_id
1 'polypeptide(L)' 'MIVKKHNIMIPKPRSNFVKVECDSCKNIKVLYTYSTKPVLCPSCNAELLVNTGGQAKILGNILETLD' A
#
# COMPACT_ATOMS: atom_id res chain seq x y z
N MET A 1 15.92 18.30 11.07
CA MET A 1 15.73 17.35 12.19
C MET A 1 14.48 16.53 11.91
N ILE A 2 14.61 15.19 11.77
CA ILE A 2 13.44 14.30 11.68
C ILE A 2 12.97 14.04 13.11
N VAL A 3 11.86 14.65 13.50
CA VAL A 3 11.27 14.49 14.84
C VAL A 3 10.79 13.04 14.96
N LYS A 4 11.31 12.29 15.95
CA LYS A 4 10.89 10.91 16.15
C LYS A 4 9.45 10.88 16.67
N LYS A 5 8.66 9.90 16.21
CA LYS A 5 7.21 9.82 16.42
C LYS A 5 6.76 9.83 17.89
N HIS A 6 7.63 9.37 18.80
CA HIS A 6 7.40 9.36 20.25
C HIS A 6 7.50 10.72 20.92
N ASN A 7 8.05 11.75 20.26
CA ASN A 7 8.12 13.11 20.76
C ASN A 7 6.90 13.96 20.36
N ILE A 8 5.86 13.35 19.77
CA ILE A 8 4.66 14.03 19.28
C ILE A 8 3.51 13.68 20.22
N MET A 9 2.85 14.69 20.80
CA MET A 9 1.75 14.52 21.76
C MET A 9 0.60 13.64 21.23
N ILE A 10 0.32 13.73 19.91
CA ILE A 10 -0.68 12.90 19.23
C ILE A 10 -0.08 12.42 17.90
N PRO A 11 0.48 11.21 17.84
CA PRO A 11 1.10 10.69 16.63
C PRO A 11 0.05 10.19 15.64
N LYS A 12 0.03 10.71 14.41
CA LYS A 12 -0.77 10.14 13.31
C LYS A 12 -0.10 8.92 12.67
N PRO A 13 -0.85 7.89 12.24
CA PRO A 13 -0.28 6.79 11.46
C PRO A 13 0.36 7.33 10.16
N ARG A 14 1.44 6.69 9.71
CA ARG A 14 2.07 7.00 8.41
C ARG A 14 1.47 6.13 7.29
N SER A 15 0.63 5.18 7.67
CA SER A 15 0.08 4.18 6.79
C SER A 15 -1.23 4.66 6.20
N ASN A 16 -1.32 4.60 4.88
CA ASN A 16 -2.51 4.98 4.12
C ASN A 16 -3.01 3.76 3.32
N PHE A 17 -4.27 3.82 2.93
CA PHE A 17 -4.82 2.90 1.94
C PHE A 17 -4.63 3.50 0.55
N VAL A 18 -4.36 2.66 -0.43
CA VAL A 18 -4.17 3.10 -1.82
C VAL A 18 -5.01 2.24 -2.72
N LYS A 19 -5.75 2.87 -3.61
CA LYS A 19 -6.51 2.21 -4.66
C LYS A 19 -5.58 1.97 -5.83
N VAL A 20 -5.39 0.71 -6.19
CA VAL A 20 -4.45 0.25 -7.21
C VAL A 20 -5.22 -0.51 -8.28
N GLU A 21 -4.98 -0.13 -9.53
CA GLU A 21 -5.46 -0.82 -10.71
C GLU A 21 -4.42 -1.82 -11.21
N CYS A 22 -4.88 -3.04 -11.52
CA CYS A 22 -4.06 -4.05 -12.16
C CYS A 22 -3.94 -3.76 -13.66
N ASP A 23 -2.72 -3.60 -14.16
CA ASP A 23 -2.44 -3.40 -15.60
C ASP A 23 -2.99 -4.55 -16.47
N SER A 24 -2.89 -5.79 -15.99
CA SER A 24 -3.24 -6.97 -16.80
C SER A 24 -4.74 -7.25 -16.91
N CYS A 25 -5.55 -6.86 -15.92
CA CYS A 25 -6.98 -7.20 -15.90
C CYS A 25 -7.91 -6.04 -15.52
N LYS A 26 -7.38 -4.81 -15.41
CA LYS A 26 -8.10 -3.58 -15.02
C LYS A 26 -8.94 -3.70 -13.75
N ASN A 27 -8.63 -4.68 -12.90
CA ASN A 27 -9.30 -4.83 -11.62
C ASN A 27 -8.74 -3.80 -10.64
N ILE A 28 -9.66 -3.12 -9.96
CA ILE A 28 -9.35 -2.12 -8.97
C ILE A 28 -9.36 -2.78 -7.59
N LYS A 29 -8.31 -2.56 -6.80
CA LYS A 29 -8.18 -3.09 -5.44
C LYS A 29 -7.63 -2.06 -4.48
N VAL A 30 -8.16 -2.04 -3.27
CA VAL A 30 -7.61 -1.22 -2.19
C VAL A 30 -6.53 -2.03 -1.46
N LEU A 31 -5.33 -1.45 -1.36
CA LEU A 31 -4.15 -2.04 -0.75
C LEU A 31 -3.67 -1.18 0.42
N TYR A 32 -3.02 -1.80 1.39
CA TYR A 32 -2.43 -1.11 2.53
C TYR A 32 -0.94 -0.88 2.29
N THR A 33 -0.48 0.36 2.46
CA THR A 33 0.92 0.75 2.19
C THR A 33 1.96 0.03 3.03
N TYR A 34 1.62 -0.47 4.23
CA TYR A 34 2.53 -1.23 5.10
C TYR A 34 2.07 -2.69 5.23
N SER A 35 1.62 -3.29 4.14
CA SER A 35 1.19 -4.69 4.13
C SER A 35 2.39 -5.62 4.34
N THR A 36 2.29 -6.50 5.34
CA THR A 36 3.28 -7.55 5.63
C THR A 36 3.12 -8.80 4.78
N LYS A 37 2.00 -8.93 4.07
CA LYS A 37 1.73 -10.06 3.17
C LYS A 37 1.75 -9.61 1.71
N PRO A 38 2.29 -10.44 0.81
CA PRO A 38 2.15 -10.20 -0.63
C PRO A 38 0.66 -10.30 -0.99
N VAL A 39 0.22 -9.43 -1.90
CA VAL A 39 -1.19 -9.40 -2.34
C VAL A 39 -1.27 -9.70 -3.82
N LEU A 40 -2.00 -10.77 -4.13
CA LEU A 40 -2.30 -11.19 -5.49
C LEU A 40 -3.62 -10.58 -5.97
N CYS A 41 -3.73 -10.39 -7.29
CA CYS A 41 -4.96 -10.03 -7.96
C CYS A 41 -5.88 -11.25 -8.06
N PRO A 42 -7.13 -11.21 -7.57
CA PRO A 42 -8.04 -12.36 -7.64
C PRO A 42 -8.45 -12.75 -9.07
N SER A 43 -8.30 -11.86 -10.05
CA SER A 43 -8.73 -12.12 -11.43
C SER A 43 -7.62 -12.67 -12.33
N CYS A 44 -6.38 -12.17 -12.23
CA CYS A 44 -5.26 -12.60 -13.07
C CYS A 44 -4.14 -13.29 -12.29
N ASN A 45 -4.26 -13.41 -10.96
CA ASN A 45 -3.27 -13.99 -10.07
C ASN A 45 -1.88 -13.31 -10.12
N ALA A 46 -1.80 -12.11 -10.71
CA ALA A 46 -0.59 -11.29 -10.74
C ALA A 46 -0.32 -10.66 -9.38
N GLU A 47 0.96 -10.46 -9.07
CA GLU A 47 1.40 -9.81 -7.84
C GLU A 47 1.18 -8.30 -7.91
N LEU A 48 0.28 -7.78 -7.08
CA LEU A 48 -0.03 -6.35 -7.02
C LEU A 48 0.87 -5.62 -6.02
N LEU A 49 1.31 -6.33 -4.99
CA LEU A 49 2.07 -5.79 -3.90
C LEU A 49 3.04 -6.83 -3.33
N VAL A 50 4.27 -6.39 -3.12
CA VAL A 50 5.33 -7.12 -2.43
C VAL A 50 5.53 -6.49 -1.06
N ASN A 51 5.45 -7.30 -0.01
CA ASN A 51 5.80 -6.85 1.33
C ASN A 51 7.30 -6.58 1.40
N THR A 52 7.67 -5.42 1.91
CA THR A 52 9.05 -5.15 2.34
C THR A 52 9.03 -5.03 3.87
N GLY A 53 10.19 -5.02 4.53
CA GLY A 53 10.26 -4.77 5.98
C GLY A 53 9.73 -3.39 6.42
N GLY A 54 9.32 -2.53 5.49
CA GLY A 54 8.72 -1.23 5.75
C GLY A 54 7.52 -0.98 4.83
N GLN A 55 7.63 0.04 3.98
CA GLN A 55 6.56 0.36 3.02
C GLN A 55 6.55 -0.67 1.89
N ALA A 56 5.41 -1.34 1.72
CA ALA A 56 5.21 -2.33 0.69
C ALA A 56 5.38 -1.71 -0.70
N LYS A 57 5.97 -2.51 -1.61
CA LYS A 57 6.21 -2.11 -2.98
C LYS A 57 4.99 -2.47 -3.81
N ILE A 58 4.34 -1.47 -4.39
CA ILE A 58 3.16 -1.64 -5.25
C ILE A 58 3.65 -1.76 -6.70
N LEU A 59 3.21 -2.78 -7.41
CA LEU A 59 3.59 -3.06 -8.81
C LEU A 59 2.52 -2.60 -9.82
N GLY A 60 1.28 -2.37 -9.35
CA GLY A 60 0.18 -1.86 -10.17
C GLY A 60 0.12 -0.33 -10.23
N ASN A 61 -0.85 0.18 -10.99
CA ASN A 61 -1.05 1.62 -11.17
C ASN A 61 -1.84 2.20 -10.00
N ILE A 62 -1.31 3.23 -9.31
CA ILE A 62 -1.97 3.82 -8.14
C ILE A 62 -2.96 4.89 -8.64
N LEU A 63 -4.25 4.68 -8.40
CA LEU A 63 -5.31 5.60 -8.80
C LEU A 63 -5.52 6.70 -7.75
N GLU A 64 -5.70 6.30 -6.50
CA GLU A 64 -6.07 7.20 -5.41
C GLU A 64 -5.43 6.76 -4.09
N THR A 65 -5.12 7.71 -3.21
CA THR A 65 -4.79 7.43 -1.81
C THR A 65 -6.02 7.74 -0.97
N LEU A 66 -6.47 6.74 -0.20
CA LEU A 66 -7.53 6.87 0.78
C LEU A 66 -6.85 7.00 2.16
N ASP A 67 -6.92 8.22 2.71
CA ASP A 67 -6.44 8.55 4.07
C ASP A 67 -7.42 8.09 5.16
#